data_AF-A0AAW6CAK9-F1
#
_entry.id   AF-A0AAW6CAK9-F1
#
_cell.length_a   1.000
_cell.length_b   1.000
_cell.length_c   1.000
_cell.angle_alpha   90.00
_cell.angle_beta   90.00
_cell.angle_gamma   90.00
#
_symmetry.space_group_name_H-M   'P 1'
#
loop_
_entity.id
_entity.type
_entity.pdbx_description
1 polymer ?
#
loop_
_entity_poly.entity_id
_entity_poly.type
_entity_poly.pdbx_seq_one_letter_code
_entity_poly.pdbx_strand_id
1 'polypeptide(L)'
;MKKGVLLLGVLALTLAGCSASKPDMYIEDGAYNLSAQEYIDRINEVVAIQNDSRYLEIPDFETSGETIEIDSFFLEVKISTDTDGNITEIKYSWDGARDDIGYSVGLYTGYTMELLGFSDSDAVYDQLDMMNPASTGYETSYSEAGTLFSYWVYGYGQYNHLTIAPEEA
;
A
#
# COMPACT_ATOMS: atom_id res chain seq x y z
N MET A 1 -64.52 -32.37 -14.84
CA MET A 1 -63.87 -32.33 -13.51
C MET A 1 -62.38 -32.06 -13.69
N LYS A 2 -61.79 -31.28 -12.76
CA LYS A 2 -60.37 -30.87 -12.62
C LYS A 2 -59.96 -29.71 -13.55
N LYS A 3 -59.94 -28.44 -13.12
CA LYS A 3 -58.98 -27.73 -12.22
C LYS A 3 -57.52 -27.97 -12.59
N GLY A 4 -56.82 -26.90 -12.98
CA GLY A 4 -55.37 -26.88 -13.17
C GLY A 4 -54.88 -25.49 -13.56
N VAL A 5 -54.75 -24.61 -12.57
CA VAL A 5 -53.99 -23.34 -12.65
C VAL A 5 -52.50 -23.70 -12.77
N LEU A 6 -51.78 -23.09 -13.71
CA LEU A 6 -50.32 -22.99 -13.59
C LEU A 6 -49.89 -21.57 -13.99
N LEU A 7 -49.60 -20.76 -12.97
CA LEU A 7 -48.84 -19.52 -13.06
C LEU A 7 -47.43 -19.87 -13.58
N LEU A 8 -47.05 -19.34 -14.74
CA LEU A 8 -45.62 -19.18 -15.08
C LEU A 8 -45.19 -17.80 -14.59
N GLY A 9 -44.76 -17.73 -13.33
CA GLY A 9 -43.94 -16.64 -12.84
C GLY A 9 -42.54 -16.79 -13.40
N VAL A 10 -42.17 -15.97 -14.37
CA VAL A 10 -40.78 -15.85 -14.84
C VAL A 10 -40.00 -15.19 -13.71
N LEU A 11 -39.17 -15.98 -13.06
CA LEU A 11 -38.19 -15.58 -12.06
C LEU A 11 -37.21 -14.61 -12.73
N ALA A 12 -37.29 -13.32 -12.42
CA ALA A 12 -36.25 -12.38 -12.76
C ALA A 12 -34.99 -12.74 -11.96
N LEU A 13 -34.03 -13.42 -12.60
CA LEU A 13 -32.67 -13.53 -12.10
C LEU A 13 -32.05 -12.12 -12.10
N THR A 14 -32.18 -11.42 -10.99
CA THR A 14 -31.26 -10.32 -10.67
C THR A 14 -29.92 -10.97 -10.37
N LEU A 15 -29.06 -11.06 -11.39
CA LEU A 15 -27.61 -11.06 -11.21
C LEU A 15 -27.27 -9.74 -10.54
N ALA A 16 -27.42 -9.69 -9.21
CA ALA A 16 -26.63 -8.77 -8.40
C ALA A 16 -25.20 -9.25 -8.58
N GLY A 17 -24.54 -8.73 -9.62
CA GLY A 17 -23.08 -8.75 -9.67
C GLY A 17 -22.64 -8.16 -8.35
N CYS A 18 -21.93 -8.95 -7.56
CA CYS A 18 -21.15 -8.44 -6.44
C CYS A 18 -20.17 -7.47 -7.08
N SER A 19 -20.52 -6.18 -7.19
CA SER A 19 -19.52 -5.15 -7.40
C SER A 19 -18.66 -5.21 -6.16
N ALA A 20 -17.54 -5.92 -6.24
CA ALA A 20 -16.49 -5.77 -5.24
C ALA A 20 -16.26 -4.27 -5.11
N SER A 21 -16.42 -3.73 -3.90
CA SER A 21 -16.10 -2.33 -3.64
C SER A 21 -14.67 -2.11 -4.10
N LYS A 22 -14.44 -1.09 -4.92
CA LYS A 22 -13.08 -0.69 -5.25
C LYS A 22 -12.33 -0.43 -3.95
N PRO A 23 -11.04 -0.79 -3.87
CA PRO A 23 -10.22 -0.38 -2.75
C PRO A 23 -10.13 1.15 -2.69
N ASP A 24 -9.69 1.69 -1.55
CA ASP A 24 -9.60 3.13 -1.35
C ASP A 24 -8.52 3.77 -2.24
N MET A 25 -7.44 3.01 -2.46
CA MET A 25 -6.37 3.32 -3.41
C MET A 25 -6.40 2.30 -4.56
N TYR A 26 -6.58 2.77 -5.78
CA TYR A 26 -6.62 1.98 -7.00
C TYR A 26 -6.01 2.74 -8.18
N ILE A 27 -5.60 2.02 -9.22
CA ILE A 27 -4.94 2.62 -10.38
C ILE A 27 -5.98 3.18 -11.36
N GLU A 28 -5.78 4.43 -11.78
CA GLU A 28 -6.52 5.15 -12.81
C GLU A 28 -5.52 5.89 -13.70
N ASP A 29 -5.54 5.62 -15.01
CA ASP A 29 -4.66 6.25 -16.01
C ASP A 29 -3.13 6.20 -15.69
N GLY A 30 -2.68 5.12 -15.03
CA GLY A 30 -1.25 4.87 -14.75
C GLY A 30 -0.74 5.52 -13.46
N ALA A 31 -1.62 6.13 -12.67
CA ALA A 31 -1.34 6.63 -11.32
C ALA A 31 -2.38 6.05 -10.33
N TYR A 32 -2.15 6.17 -9.03
CA TYR A 32 -3.17 5.90 -8.03
C TYR A 32 -4.15 7.06 -7.93
N ASN A 33 -5.43 6.78 -7.70
CA ASN A 33 -6.50 7.78 -7.57
C ASN A 33 -6.34 8.76 -6.40
N LEU A 34 -5.37 8.55 -5.49
CA LEU A 34 -5.11 9.42 -4.35
C LEU A 34 -4.02 10.43 -4.69
N SER A 35 -4.22 11.67 -4.19
CA SER A 35 -3.14 12.65 -4.15
C SER A 35 -2.12 12.29 -3.07
N ALA A 36 -0.87 12.78 -3.22
CA ALA A 36 0.19 12.54 -2.24
C ALA A 36 -0.16 13.01 -0.82
N GLN A 37 -0.76 14.20 -0.69
CA GLN A 37 -1.18 14.71 0.62
C GLN A 37 -2.34 13.91 1.21
N GLU A 38 -3.35 13.54 0.41
CA GLU A 38 -4.48 12.73 0.91
C GLU A 38 -3.98 11.38 1.45
N TYR A 39 -3.02 10.77 0.77
CA TYR A 39 -2.38 9.55 1.24
C TYR A 39 -1.66 9.73 2.58
N ILE A 40 -0.86 10.79 2.73
CA ILE A 40 -0.17 11.12 3.97
C ILE A 40 -1.17 11.38 5.10
N ASP A 41 -2.23 12.14 4.84
CA ASP A 41 -3.27 12.45 5.82
C ASP A 41 -3.91 11.17 6.36
N ARG A 42 -4.22 10.20 5.48
CA ARG A 42 -4.78 8.90 5.87
C ARG A 42 -3.80 8.09 6.73
N ILE A 43 -2.51 8.09 6.40
CA ILE A 43 -1.48 7.42 7.21
C ILE A 43 -1.40 8.08 8.60
N ASN A 44 -1.34 9.41 8.64
CA ASN A 44 -1.23 10.17 9.88
C ASN A 44 -2.49 10.06 10.76
N GLU A 45 -3.67 9.89 10.17
CA GLU A 45 -4.88 9.55 10.93
C GLU A 45 -4.71 8.22 11.68
N VAL A 46 -4.18 7.19 11.02
CA VAL A 46 -3.93 5.88 11.65
C VAL A 46 -2.81 5.95 12.68
N VAL A 47 -1.77 6.75 12.45
CA VAL A 47 -0.72 7.06 13.43
C VAL A 47 -1.33 7.67 14.69
N ALA A 48 -2.18 8.70 14.54
CA ALA A 48 -2.83 9.38 15.66
C ALA A 48 -3.74 8.43 16.47
N ILE A 49 -4.41 7.48 15.79
CA ILE A 49 -5.24 6.45 16.44
C ILE A 49 -4.41 5.54 17.36
N GLN A 50 -3.13 5.28 17.04
CA GLN A 50 -2.27 4.45 17.89
C GLN A 50 -2.07 5.07 19.28
N ASN A 51 -2.10 6.42 19.38
CA ASN A 51 -1.87 7.17 20.61
C ASN A 51 -0.58 6.71 21.35
N ASP A 52 0.48 6.48 20.57
CA ASP A 52 1.76 5.96 21.04
C ASP A 52 2.90 6.67 20.30
N SER A 53 3.82 7.26 21.07
CA SER A 53 4.89 8.11 20.54
C SER A 53 5.95 7.36 19.71
N ARG A 54 5.86 6.03 19.60
CA ARG A 54 6.71 5.23 18.71
C ARG A 54 6.28 5.30 17.25
N TYR A 55 5.04 5.72 16.98
CA TYR A 55 4.55 5.95 15.63
C TYR A 55 4.77 7.41 15.27
N LEU A 56 5.57 7.63 14.22
CA LEU A 56 5.93 8.96 13.76
C LEU A 56 4.90 9.44 12.73
N GLU A 57 4.61 10.74 12.73
CA GLU A 57 3.81 11.36 11.68
C GLU A 57 4.70 11.63 10.46
N ILE A 58 4.18 11.43 9.26
CA ILE A 58 4.83 11.81 8.02
C ILE A 58 4.60 13.33 7.81
N PRO A 59 5.64 14.13 7.60
CA PRO A 59 5.48 15.55 7.25
C PRO A 59 4.65 15.76 5.99
N ASP A 60 4.08 16.95 5.84
CA ASP A 60 3.29 17.32 4.67
C ASP A 60 4.06 17.18 3.35
N PHE A 61 3.34 16.87 2.29
CA PHE A 61 3.88 16.75 0.95
C PHE A 61 4.13 18.12 0.33
N GLU A 62 5.38 18.39 -0.02
CA GLU A 62 5.77 19.66 -0.65
C GLU A 62 6.03 19.49 -2.15
N THR A 63 6.83 18.49 -2.54
CA THR A 63 7.32 18.33 -3.91
C THR A 63 7.37 16.86 -4.35
N SER A 64 6.89 16.59 -5.57
CA SER A 64 6.99 15.28 -6.22
C SER A 64 8.43 14.81 -6.40
N GLY A 65 8.71 13.59 -5.94
CA GLY A 65 10.00 12.93 -6.07
C GLY A 65 11.10 13.43 -5.12
N GLU A 66 10.80 14.40 -4.25
CA GLU A 66 11.71 14.77 -3.16
C GLU A 66 11.52 13.84 -1.95
N THR A 67 12.60 13.65 -1.21
CA THR A 67 12.58 12.85 0.02
C THR A 67 11.96 13.66 1.15
N ILE A 68 10.99 13.06 1.82
CA ILE A 68 10.42 13.52 3.08
C ILE A 68 11.14 12.76 4.22
N GLU A 69 11.92 13.48 5.02
CA GLU A 69 12.57 12.92 6.22
C GLU A 69 11.56 12.81 7.36
N ILE A 70 11.33 11.60 7.88
CA ILE A 70 10.43 11.33 9.01
C ILE A 70 11.24 11.21 10.30
N ASP A 71 12.35 10.48 10.25
CA ASP A 71 13.41 10.47 11.27
C ASP A 71 14.75 10.59 10.53
N SER A 72 15.49 11.68 10.75
CA SER A 72 16.64 12.08 9.93
C SER A 72 17.61 10.93 9.65
N PHE A 73 17.69 10.54 8.37
CA PHE A 73 18.51 9.45 7.81
C PHE A 73 18.13 8.02 8.20
N PHE A 74 17.12 7.83 9.04
CA PHE A 74 16.72 6.50 9.51
C PHE A 74 15.35 6.07 9.02
N LEU A 75 14.46 7.01 8.72
CA LEU A 75 13.16 6.73 8.11
C LEU A 75 12.78 7.86 7.17
N GLU A 76 12.56 7.50 5.90
CA GLU A 76 12.29 8.43 4.82
C GLU A 76 11.21 7.86 3.91
N VAL A 77 10.41 8.76 3.33
CA VAL A 77 9.49 8.42 2.24
C VAL A 77 9.72 9.36 1.07
N LYS A 78 9.70 8.82 -0.14
CA LYS A 78 9.70 9.60 -1.39
C LYS A 78 8.42 9.26 -2.14
N ILE A 79 7.62 10.27 -2.46
CA ILE A 79 6.38 10.11 -3.21
C ILE A 79 6.53 10.82 -4.55
N SER A 80 6.42 10.10 -5.65
CA SER A 80 6.36 10.68 -6.99
C SER A 80 4.92 10.75 -7.46
N THR A 81 4.61 11.80 -8.21
CA THR A 81 3.27 12.08 -8.74
C THR A 81 3.31 12.38 -10.23
N ASP A 82 2.16 12.22 -10.90
CA ASP A 82 1.91 12.73 -12.23
C ASP A 82 1.67 14.26 -12.24
N THR A 83 1.23 14.79 -13.38
CA THR A 83 0.92 16.23 -13.55
C THR A 83 -0.34 16.69 -12.83
N ASP A 84 -1.24 15.78 -12.47
CA ASP A 84 -2.48 16.06 -11.76
C ASP A 84 -2.31 15.91 -10.23
N GLY A 85 -1.13 15.49 -9.78
CA GLY A 85 -0.77 15.32 -8.37
C GLY A 85 -1.10 13.93 -7.82
N ASN A 86 -1.48 12.99 -8.68
CA ASN A 86 -1.79 11.61 -8.34
C ASN A 86 -0.52 10.79 -8.22
N ILE A 87 -0.48 9.84 -7.28
CA ILE A 87 0.74 9.11 -6.94
C ILE A 87 1.12 8.12 -8.05
N THR A 88 2.38 8.16 -8.49
CA THR A 88 2.98 7.19 -9.43
C THR A 88 4.02 6.29 -8.76
N GLU A 89 4.57 6.69 -7.62
CA GLU A 89 5.49 5.87 -6.83
C GLU A 89 5.42 6.26 -5.36
N ILE A 90 5.44 5.28 -4.47
CA ILE A 90 5.71 5.45 -3.04
C ILE A 90 6.95 4.63 -2.73
N LYS A 91 8.00 5.27 -2.23
CA LYS A 91 9.23 4.60 -1.80
C LYS A 91 9.51 4.87 -0.35
N TYR A 92 9.43 3.83 0.48
CA TYR A 92 9.92 3.84 1.85
C TYR A 92 11.38 3.44 1.89
N SER A 93 12.16 4.13 2.72
CA SER A 93 13.54 3.79 3.02
C SER A 93 13.76 3.84 4.53
N TRP A 94 14.36 2.81 5.11
CA TRP A 94 14.60 2.77 6.55
C TRP A 94 15.86 2.03 6.98
N ASP A 95 16.36 2.40 8.16
CA ASP A 95 17.41 1.68 8.87
C ASP A 95 16.80 0.52 9.68
N GLY A 96 16.99 -0.71 9.22
CA GLY A 96 16.50 -1.92 9.87
C GLY A 96 17.31 -2.33 11.11
N ALA A 97 18.43 -1.66 11.41
CA ALA A 97 19.14 -1.84 12.69
C ALA A 97 18.51 -1.04 13.84
N ARG A 98 17.50 -0.21 13.56
CA ARG A 98 16.79 0.64 14.51
C ARG A 98 15.43 0.03 14.89
N ASP A 99 15.38 -0.61 16.06
CA ASP A 99 14.17 -1.25 16.60
C ASP A 99 12.99 -0.28 16.77
N ASP A 100 13.27 1.01 17.02
CA ASP A 100 12.26 2.06 17.21
C ASP A 100 11.51 2.42 15.93
N ILE A 101 12.10 2.17 14.76
CA ILE A 101 11.54 2.54 13.45
C ILE A 101 10.59 1.49 12.90
N GLY A 102 10.77 0.23 13.31
CA GLY A 102 9.95 -0.89 12.85
C GLY A 102 8.44 -0.71 13.10
N TYR A 103 8.06 0.00 14.15
CA TYR A 103 6.65 0.31 14.44
C TYR A 103 6.02 1.18 13.35
N SER A 104 6.70 2.27 13.00
CA SER A 104 6.22 3.22 11.99
C SER A 104 6.22 2.58 10.60
N VAL A 105 7.32 1.93 10.21
CA VAL A 105 7.42 1.26 8.90
C VAL A 105 6.35 0.18 8.75
N GLY A 106 6.17 -0.68 9.76
CA GLY A 106 5.16 -1.72 9.73
C GLY A 106 3.75 -1.17 9.61
N LEU A 107 3.45 -0.05 10.30
CA LEU A 107 2.16 0.63 10.18
C LEU A 107 1.95 1.20 8.77
N TYR A 108 2.92 1.94 8.24
CA TYR A 108 2.78 2.63 6.97
C TYR A 108 2.62 1.65 5.81
N THR A 109 3.48 0.65 5.77
CA THR A 109 3.46 -0.38 4.73
C THR A 109 2.19 -1.24 4.86
N GLY A 110 1.81 -1.63 6.08
CA GLY A 110 0.61 -2.44 6.32
C GLY A 110 -0.67 -1.71 5.93
N TYR A 111 -0.80 -0.45 6.32
CA TYR A 111 -1.96 0.35 5.98
C TYR A 111 -1.99 0.71 4.48
N THR A 112 -0.85 0.86 3.82
CA THR A 112 -0.81 1.02 2.37
C THR A 112 -1.36 -0.21 1.64
N MET A 113 -1.07 -1.42 2.13
CA MET A 113 -1.67 -2.66 1.61
C MET A 113 -3.19 -2.70 1.83
N GLU A 114 -3.66 -2.25 3.00
CA GLU A 114 -5.09 -2.13 3.29
C GLU A 114 -5.80 -1.15 2.34
N LEU A 115 -5.20 0.02 2.10
CA LEU A 115 -5.73 1.00 1.13
C LEU A 115 -5.83 0.42 -0.28
N LEU A 116 -4.89 -0.44 -0.68
CA LEU A 116 -4.91 -1.17 -1.96
C LEU A 116 -5.90 -2.35 -1.99
N GLY A 117 -6.57 -2.65 -0.86
CA GLY A 117 -7.55 -3.72 -0.74
C GLY A 117 -6.96 -5.11 -0.52
N PHE A 118 -5.68 -5.22 -0.17
CA PHE A 118 -5.07 -6.49 0.19
C PHE A 118 -5.43 -6.84 1.63
N SER A 119 -6.38 -7.77 1.80
CA SER A 119 -6.87 -8.20 3.11
C SER A 119 -5.89 -9.08 3.90
N ASP A 120 -4.80 -9.52 3.26
CA ASP A 120 -3.75 -10.36 3.84
C ASP A 120 -2.38 -9.77 3.45
N SER A 121 -1.96 -8.71 4.15
CA SER A 121 -0.66 -8.07 3.93
C SER A 121 0.51 -8.98 4.25
N ASP A 122 0.33 -9.97 5.16
CA ASP A 122 1.35 -10.97 5.48
C ASP A 122 1.72 -11.81 4.26
N ALA A 123 0.74 -12.13 3.40
CA ALA A 123 1.01 -12.83 2.14
C ALA A 123 1.93 -12.03 1.21
N VAL A 124 1.77 -10.71 1.12
CA VAL A 124 2.64 -9.84 0.31
C VAL A 124 4.04 -9.78 0.92
N TYR A 125 4.16 -9.63 2.24
CA TYR A 125 5.45 -9.60 2.92
C TYR A 125 6.22 -10.93 2.82
N ASP A 126 5.53 -12.05 2.87
CA ASP A 126 6.10 -13.38 2.66
C ASP A 126 6.63 -13.53 1.23
N GLN A 127 5.91 -13.04 0.22
CA GLN A 127 6.39 -13.03 -1.18
C GLN A 127 7.60 -12.10 -1.37
N LEU A 128 7.63 -10.98 -0.65
CA LEU A 128 8.77 -10.06 -0.64
C LEU A 128 9.94 -10.56 0.24
N ASP A 129 9.83 -11.76 0.82
CA ASP A 129 10.83 -12.39 1.70
C ASP A 129 11.37 -11.43 2.78
N MET A 130 10.61 -10.41 3.20
CA MET A 130 11.13 -9.30 4.02
C MET A 130 11.64 -9.75 5.40
N MET A 131 11.37 -11.00 5.77
CA MET A 131 11.76 -11.65 7.02
C MET A 131 13.08 -12.44 6.92
N ASN A 132 13.81 -12.39 5.80
CA ASN A 132 15.09 -13.06 5.60
C ASN A 132 16.31 -12.10 5.53
N PRO A 133 16.68 -11.46 6.64
CA PRO A 133 17.75 -10.47 6.69
C PRO A 133 19.17 -11.05 6.59
N ALA A 134 19.32 -12.37 6.40
CA ALA A 134 20.62 -13.05 6.44
C ALA A 134 21.50 -12.81 5.20
N SER A 135 20.95 -12.22 4.14
CA SER A 135 21.71 -11.90 2.93
C SER A 135 22.51 -10.60 3.08
N THR A 136 23.70 -10.53 2.47
CA THR A 136 24.46 -9.27 2.33
C THR A 136 23.69 -8.21 1.56
N GLY A 137 22.77 -8.65 0.71
CA GLY A 137 21.75 -7.87 0.06
C GLY A 137 20.97 -8.74 -0.93
N TYR A 138 19.70 -8.43 -1.13
CA TYR A 138 18.88 -9.04 -2.18
C TYR A 138 17.79 -8.09 -2.61
N GLU A 139 17.26 -8.37 -3.79
CA GLU A 139 16.15 -7.65 -4.38
C GLU A 139 15.09 -8.68 -4.78
N THR A 140 13.84 -8.36 -4.52
CA THR A 140 12.69 -9.16 -4.94
C THR A 140 11.56 -8.25 -5.36
N SER A 141 10.66 -8.78 -6.17
CA SER A 141 9.47 -8.07 -6.59
C SER A 141 8.27 -9.01 -6.67
N TYR A 142 7.10 -8.42 -6.46
CA TYR A 142 5.81 -9.08 -6.51
C TYR A 142 4.80 -8.14 -7.15
N SER A 143 4.00 -8.64 -8.09
CA SER A 143 2.94 -7.87 -8.73
C SER A 143 1.58 -8.44 -8.36
N GLU A 144 0.66 -7.60 -7.92
CA GLU A 144 -0.73 -7.98 -7.70
C GLU A 144 -1.68 -6.81 -7.98
N ALA A 145 -2.83 -7.10 -8.58
CA ALA A 145 -3.88 -6.11 -8.89
C ALA A 145 -3.39 -4.89 -9.70
N GLY A 146 -2.34 -5.07 -10.51
CA GLY A 146 -1.73 -4.00 -11.31
C GLY A 146 -0.76 -3.13 -10.52
N THR A 147 -0.44 -3.45 -9.26
CA THR A 147 0.60 -2.80 -8.47
C THR A 147 1.84 -3.68 -8.43
N LEU A 148 3.00 -3.08 -8.71
CA LEU A 148 4.31 -3.66 -8.50
C LEU A 148 4.86 -3.24 -7.13
N PHE A 149 5.24 -4.25 -6.35
CA PHE A 149 6.01 -4.12 -5.12
C PHE A 149 7.44 -4.55 -5.40
N SER A 150 8.41 -3.69 -5.09
CA SER A 150 9.84 -4.00 -5.21
C SER A 150 10.51 -3.76 -3.87
N TYR A 151 11.11 -4.80 -3.32
CA TYR A 151 11.84 -4.71 -2.06
C TYR A 151 13.33 -4.95 -2.30
N TRP A 152 14.15 -4.04 -1.82
CA TRP A 152 15.60 -4.12 -1.88
C TRP A 152 16.19 -3.91 -0.50
N VAL A 153 17.09 -4.81 -0.10
CA VAL A 153 17.81 -4.71 1.16
C VAL A 153 19.30 -4.92 0.94
N TYR A 154 20.13 -4.21 1.72
CA TYR A 154 21.57 -4.40 1.74
C TYR A 154 22.17 -4.08 3.11
N GLY A 155 23.42 -4.50 3.32
CA GLY A 155 24.10 -4.28 4.59
C GLY A 155 23.57 -5.17 5.71
N TYR A 156 23.20 -6.43 5.41
CA TYR A 156 22.67 -7.40 6.37
C TYR A 156 21.37 -6.93 7.05
N GLY A 157 20.43 -6.39 6.26
CA GLY A 157 19.16 -5.87 6.79
C GLY A 157 19.23 -4.44 7.33
N GLN A 158 20.40 -3.79 7.30
CA GLN A 158 20.51 -2.41 7.78
C GLN A 158 19.78 -1.44 6.86
N TYR A 159 19.95 -1.51 5.55
CA TYR A 159 19.37 -0.54 4.63
C TYR A 159 18.29 -1.21 3.81
N ASN A 160 17.06 -0.72 3.96
CA ASN A 160 15.88 -1.33 3.40
C ASN A 160 15.12 -0.32 2.55
N HIS A 161 14.57 -0.79 1.44
CA HIS A 161 13.77 0.01 0.54
C HIS A 161 12.58 -0.80 0.05
N LEU A 162 11.37 -0.24 0.21
CA LEU A 162 10.16 -0.77 -0.39
C LEU A 162 9.60 0.27 -1.36
N THR A 163 9.52 -0.09 -2.63
CA THR A 163 8.85 0.69 -3.67
C THR A 163 7.50 0.06 -4.00
N ILE A 164 6.48 0.91 -4.10
CA ILE A 164 5.11 0.57 -4.47
C ILE A 164 4.73 1.48 -5.64
N ALA A 165 4.41 0.91 -6.80
CA ALA A 165 4.09 1.66 -8.01
C ALA A 165 3.04 0.92 -8.85
N PRO A 166 2.24 1.63 -9.66
CA PRO A 166 1.49 0.98 -10.72
C PRO A 166 2.44 0.19 -11.64
N GLU A 167 2.04 -1.02 -12.02
CA GLU A 167 2.75 -1.83 -13.00
C GLU A 167 2.68 -1.15 -14.36
N GLU A 168 3.82 -0.97 -15.02
CA GLU A 168 3.86 -0.41 -16.38
C GLU A 168 3.07 -1.31 -17.34
N ALA A 169 2.18 -0.71 -18.13
CA ALA A 169 1.30 -1.40 -19.08
C ALA A 169 2.02 -1.93 -20.33
#